data_AF-A0A8S9FDY0-F1
#
_entry.id   AF-A0A8S9FDY0-F1
#
_cell.length_a   1.000
_cell.length_b   1.000
_cell.length_c   1.000
_cell.angle_alpha   90.00
_cell.angle_beta   90.00
_cell.angle_gamma   90.00
#
_symmetry.space_group_name_H-M   'P 1'
#
loop_
_entity.id
_entity.type
_entity.pdbx_description
1 polymer ?
#
loop_
_entity_poly.entity_id
_entity_poly.type
_entity_poly.pdbx_seq_one_letter_code
_entity_poly.pdbx_strand_id
1 'polypeptide(L)'
;MDEELLLARIIAGFEGGGGDDESHYHELVADLKSLLDTDDDEILDRFYVSLSSTASSFLRCFSAAMDSPVESGRLAILASEAYLSLLLSTNCPVFTFFSPVAFLSLLGSIRRYLKPRRREDSGAAASSQGNKKKRRRGGGSRKNARNPGREDGDETEEGGFDAKLVFRVLERLGSVLGFVHLDRFPDSLKSLVQTVSEIPLLALEHSGVLNYDRLMEMCGRILGGVLSSDSR
;
A
#
# COMPACT_ATOMS: atom_id res chain seq x y z
N MET A 1 -14.08 -21.97 6.16
CA MET A 1 -13.60 -22.40 4.84
C MET A 1 -12.62 -23.53 5.11
N ASP A 2 -12.54 -24.55 4.26
CA ASP A 2 -11.50 -25.58 4.42
C ASP A 2 -10.14 -24.93 4.11
N GLU A 3 -9.23 -24.87 5.08
CA GLU A 3 -7.92 -24.22 4.95
C GLU A 3 -7.09 -24.88 3.83
N GLU A 4 -7.33 -26.16 3.57
CA GLU A 4 -6.72 -26.89 2.46
C GLU A 4 -7.21 -26.38 1.10
N LEU A 5 -8.51 -26.06 0.97
CA LEU A 5 -9.06 -25.46 -0.24
C LEU A 5 -8.56 -24.02 -0.42
N LEU A 6 -8.37 -23.28 0.67
CA LEU A 6 -7.79 -21.93 0.64
C LEU A 6 -6.35 -21.98 0.13
N LEU A 7 -5.53 -22.89 0.66
CA LEU A 7 -4.15 -23.10 0.24
C LEU A 7 -4.07 -23.46 -1.25
N ALA A 8 -4.86 -24.44 -1.69
CA ALA A 8 -4.89 -24.85 -3.10
C ALA A 8 -5.30 -23.70 -4.03
N ARG A 9 -6.27 -22.88 -3.61
CA ARG A 9 -6.73 -21.71 -4.38
C ARG A 9 -5.64 -20.64 -4.50
N ILE A 10 -4.94 -20.34 -3.40
CA ILE A 10 -3.84 -19.36 -3.40
C ILE A 10 -2.72 -19.82 -4.34
N ILE A 11 -2.28 -21.07 -4.21
CA ILE A 11 -1.19 -21.62 -5.04
C ILE A 11 -1.59 -21.65 -6.52
N ALA A 12 -2.80 -22.14 -6.84
CA ALA A 12 -3.30 -22.15 -8.20
C ALA A 12 -3.42 -20.74 -8.80
N GLY A 13 -3.74 -19.74 -7.98
CA GLY A 13 -3.77 -18.34 -8.40
C GLY A 13 -2.40 -17.80 -8.81
N PHE A 14 -1.32 -18.19 -8.11
CA PHE A 14 0.04 -17.80 -8.52
C PHE A 14 0.51 -18.53 -9.77
N GLU A 15 0.20 -19.83 -9.91
CA GLU A 15 0.58 -20.64 -11.07
C GLU A 15 -0.18 -20.28 -12.35
N GLY A 16 -1.46 -19.94 -12.20
CA GLY A 16 -2.37 -19.61 -13.31
C GLY A 16 -1.95 -18.37 -14.10
N GLY A 17 -0.89 -17.66 -13.66
CA GLY A 17 -0.38 -16.47 -14.30
C GLY A 17 -1.44 -15.39 -14.25
N GLY A 18 -1.58 -14.77 -13.08
CA GLY A 18 -2.61 -13.78 -12.80
C GLY A 18 -2.94 -12.93 -14.02
N GLY A 19 -4.21 -13.00 -14.43
CA GLY A 19 -4.70 -12.11 -15.47
C GLY A 19 -4.46 -10.67 -15.05
N ASP A 20 -4.41 -9.75 -16.01
CA ASP A 20 -4.37 -8.30 -15.74
C ASP A 20 -5.68 -7.79 -15.07
N ASP A 21 -6.48 -8.70 -14.51
CA ASP A 21 -7.74 -8.44 -13.82
C ASP A 21 -7.46 -8.10 -12.35
N GLU A 22 -7.80 -6.88 -11.96
CA GLU A 22 -7.62 -6.37 -10.61
C GLU A 22 -8.37 -7.20 -9.56
N SER A 23 -9.54 -7.72 -9.93
CA SER A 23 -10.38 -8.53 -9.03
C SER A 23 -9.64 -9.79 -8.57
N HIS A 24 -8.85 -10.38 -9.48
CA HIS A 24 -8.03 -11.55 -9.19
C HIS A 24 -6.94 -11.26 -8.15
N TYR A 25 -6.23 -10.13 -8.28
CA TYR A 25 -5.22 -9.74 -7.29
C TYR A 25 -5.85 -9.40 -5.94
N HIS A 26 -7.01 -8.75 -5.95
CA HIS A 26 -7.71 -8.41 -4.71
C HIS A 26 -8.13 -9.66 -3.93
N GLU A 27 -8.71 -10.65 -4.61
CA GLU A 27 -9.06 -11.95 -4.02
C GLU A 27 -7.82 -12.67 -3.47
N LEU A 28 -6.73 -12.75 -4.24
CA LEU A 28 -5.50 -13.39 -3.80
C LEU A 28 -4.88 -12.71 -2.57
N VAL A 29 -4.89 -11.38 -2.52
CA VAL A 29 -4.38 -10.63 -1.36
C VAL A 29 -5.25 -10.87 -0.13
N ALA A 30 -6.57 -10.93 -0.29
CA ALA A 30 -7.49 -11.22 0.82
C ALA A 30 -7.31 -12.66 1.34
N ASP A 31 -7.21 -13.62 0.43
CA ASP A 31 -6.99 -15.03 0.74
C ASP A 31 -5.66 -15.25 1.47
N LEU A 32 -4.58 -14.65 0.96
CA LEU A 32 -3.27 -14.74 1.59
C LEU A 32 -3.31 -14.15 3.01
N LYS A 33 -3.96 -13.00 3.20
CA LYS A 33 -4.10 -12.41 4.55
C LYS A 33 -4.87 -13.34 5.48
N SER A 34 -5.99 -13.91 5.02
CA SER A 34 -6.76 -14.87 5.81
C SER A 34 -5.93 -16.08 6.22
N LEU A 35 -5.05 -16.57 5.33
CA LEU A 35 -4.15 -17.68 5.63
C LEU A 35 -3.08 -17.27 6.65
N LEU A 36 -2.46 -16.10 6.49
CA LEU A 36 -1.41 -15.59 7.38
C LEU A 36 -1.92 -15.19 8.77
N ASP A 37 -3.21 -14.87 8.89
CA ASP A 37 -3.86 -14.60 10.17
C ASP A 37 -4.28 -15.91 10.91
N THR A 38 -3.99 -17.08 10.33
CA THR A 38 -4.23 -18.38 10.97
C THR A 38 -3.09 -18.69 11.95
N ASP A 39 -3.41 -19.07 13.18
CA ASP A 39 -2.43 -19.47 14.21
C ASP A 39 -1.95 -20.94 14.05
N ASP A 40 -2.03 -21.51 12.84
CA ASP A 40 -1.69 -22.91 12.56
C ASP A 40 -0.34 -23.00 11.82
N ASP A 41 0.71 -23.26 12.59
CA ASP A 41 2.08 -23.41 12.06
C ASP A 41 2.22 -24.59 11.08
N GLU A 42 1.43 -25.68 11.24
CA GLU A 42 1.51 -26.83 10.32
C GLU A 42 0.99 -26.47 8.93
N ILE A 43 -0.10 -25.69 8.88
CA ILE A 43 -0.66 -25.18 7.63
C ILE A 43 0.29 -24.19 6.98
N LEU A 44 0.89 -23.28 7.75
CA LEU A 44 1.87 -22.32 7.24
C LEU A 44 3.12 -23.02 6.69
N ASP A 45 3.65 -24.03 7.39
CA ASP A 45 4.80 -24.81 6.91
C ASP A 45 4.48 -25.51 5.57
N ARG A 46 3.31 -26.14 5.46
CA ARG A 46 2.85 -26.75 4.19
C ARG A 46 2.65 -25.72 3.09
N PHE A 47 2.15 -24.54 3.43
CA PHE A 47 2.01 -23.43 2.51
C PHE A 47 3.37 -22.97 2.01
N TYR A 48 4.38 -22.78 2.87
CA TYR A 48 5.71 -22.37 2.43
C TYR A 48 6.40 -23.41 1.56
N VAL A 49 6.23 -24.70 1.85
CA VAL A 49 6.75 -25.77 0.98
C VAL A 49 6.13 -25.68 -0.43
N SER A 50 4.81 -25.46 -0.50
CA SER A 50 4.07 -25.35 -1.76
C SER A 50 4.35 -24.02 -2.50
N LEU A 51 4.52 -22.93 -1.76
CA LEU A 51 4.83 -21.62 -2.32
C LEU A 51 6.27 -21.56 -2.82
N SER A 52 7.19 -22.30 -2.19
CA SER A 52 8.61 -22.31 -2.58
C SER A 52 8.81 -22.88 -3.99
N SER A 53 8.03 -23.87 -4.42
CA SER A 53 8.08 -24.38 -5.79
C SER A 53 7.58 -23.38 -6.83
N THR A 54 6.78 -22.40 -6.40
CA THR A 54 6.14 -21.37 -7.24
C THR A 54 6.62 -19.95 -6.90
N ALA A 55 7.73 -19.81 -6.19
CA ALA A 55 8.20 -18.55 -5.60
C ALA A 55 8.39 -17.43 -6.65
N SER A 56 8.89 -17.76 -7.83
CA SER A 56 9.06 -16.80 -8.93
C SER A 56 7.72 -16.26 -9.45
N SER A 57 6.72 -17.14 -9.59
CA SER A 57 5.36 -16.76 -9.98
C SER A 57 4.70 -15.89 -8.91
N PHE A 58 4.81 -16.30 -7.64
CA PHE A 58 4.37 -15.50 -6.50
C PHE A 58 4.96 -14.08 -6.52
N LEU A 59 6.30 -13.97 -6.61
CA LEU A 59 7.00 -12.70 -6.63
C LEU A 59 6.57 -11.81 -7.81
N ARG A 60 6.38 -12.41 -8.99
CA ARG A 60 5.90 -11.70 -10.17
C ARG A 60 4.48 -11.19 -9.98
N CYS A 61 3.58 -12.03 -9.48
CA CYS A 61 2.18 -11.66 -9.21
C CYS A 61 2.10 -10.52 -8.18
N PHE A 62 2.85 -10.60 -7.08
CA PHE A 62 2.84 -9.55 -6.07
C PHE A 62 3.49 -8.25 -6.56
N SER A 63 4.57 -8.34 -7.33
CA SER A 63 5.17 -7.15 -7.96
C SER A 63 4.17 -6.45 -8.88
N ALA A 64 3.44 -7.22 -9.72
CA ALA A 64 2.40 -6.69 -10.58
C ALA A 64 1.24 -6.05 -9.80
N ALA A 65 0.77 -6.70 -8.73
CA ALA A 65 -0.28 -6.15 -7.85
C ALA A 65 0.16 -4.83 -7.19
N MET A 66 1.42 -4.75 -6.72
CA MET A 66 2.01 -3.53 -6.14
C MET A 66 2.27 -2.44 -7.17
N ASP A 67 2.44 -2.81 -8.44
CA ASP A 67 2.62 -1.90 -9.57
C ASP A 67 1.34 -1.49 -10.29
N SER A 68 0.20 -1.99 -9.84
CA SER A 68 -1.11 -1.63 -10.38
C SER A 68 -1.26 -0.10 -10.44
N PRO A 69 -1.54 0.46 -11.64
CA PRO A 69 -1.66 1.91 -11.85
C PRO A 69 -3.03 2.46 -11.44
N VAL A 70 -3.91 1.62 -10.88
CA VAL A 70 -5.30 1.98 -10.58
C VAL A 70 -5.35 3.18 -9.65
N GLU A 71 -6.31 4.04 -9.94
CA GLU A 71 -6.41 5.41 -9.43
C GLU A 71 -6.43 5.45 -7.90
N SER A 72 -6.99 4.43 -7.23
CA SER A 72 -7.07 4.35 -5.77
C SER A 72 -5.75 3.99 -5.06
N GLY A 73 -4.78 3.38 -5.75
CA GLY A 73 -3.55 2.82 -5.16
C GLY A 73 -3.77 1.84 -4.00
N ARG A 74 -5.02 1.52 -3.64
CA ARG A 74 -5.40 0.80 -2.42
C ARG A 74 -5.02 -0.67 -2.54
N LEU A 75 -5.28 -1.28 -3.69
CA LEU A 75 -4.82 -2.65 -3.96
C LEU A 75 -3.29 -2.75 -3.85
N ALA A 76 -2.56 -1.81 -4.45
CA ALA A 76 -1.11 -1.83 -4.44
C ALA A 76 -0.52 -1.78 -3.02
N ILE A 77 -1.09 -0.94 -2.14
CA ILE A 77 -0.66 -0.86 -0.74
C ILE A 77 -1.15 -2.07 0.08
N LEU A 78 -2.32 -2.65 -0.21
CA LEU A 78 -2.80 -3.89 0.42
C LEU A 78 -1.96 -5.10 0.03
N ALA A 79 -1.52 -5.19 -1.23
CA ALA A 79 -0.60 -6.19 -1.72
C ALA A 79 0.77 -6.04 -1.05
N SER A 80 1.24 -4.80 -0.88
CA SER A 80 2.47 -4.50 -0.14
C SER A 80 2.37 -4.92 1.32
N GLU A 81 1.21 -4.66 1.96
CA GLU A 81 0.93 -5.12 3.31
C GLU A 81 0.99 -6.64 3.42
N ALA A 82 0.32 -7.36 2.52
CA ALA A 82 0.31 -8.83 2.51
C ALA A 82 1.70 -9.42 2.22
N TYR A 83 2.45 -8.82 1.30
CA TYR A 83 3.84 -9.22 1.03
C TYR A 83 4.72 -9.08 2.27
N LEU A 84 4.63 -7.96 3.00
CA LEU A 84 5.38 -7.78 4.24
C LEU A 84 4.90 -8.72 5.36
N SER A 85 3.58 -8.94 5.48
CA SER A 85 3.04 -9.91 6.44
C SER A 85 3.59 -11.31 6.19
N LEU A 86 3.68 -11.74 4.92
CA LEU A 86 4.27 -13.02 4.56
C LEU A 86 5.72 -13.12 5.06
N LEU A 87 6.54 -12.09 4.82
CA LEU A 87 7.94 -12.05 5.22
C LEU A 87 8.14 -12.02 6.75
N LEU A 88 7.15 -11.54 7.50
CA LEU A 88 7.17 -11.48 8.96
C LEU A 88 6.53 -12.68 9.64
N SER A 89 5.82 -13.51 8.88
CA SER A 89 5.14 -14.68 9.40
C SER A 89 6.13 -15.74 9.88
N THR A 90 5.70 -16.56 10.84
CA THR A 90 6.51 -17.61 11.45
C THR A 90 7.06 -18.55 10.37
N ASN A 91 8.30 -19.01 10.56
CA ASN A 91 9.00 -19.95 9.66
C ASN A 91 9.14 -19.52 8.18
N CYS A 92 8.78 -18.29 7.81
CA CYS A 92 8.89 -17.82 6.43
C CYS A 92 10.35 -17.91 5.94
N PRO A 93 10.63 -18.60 4.81
CA PRO A 93 11.95 -18.61 4.22
C PRO A 93 12.20 -17.28 3.51
N VAL A 94 12.52 -16.23 4.29
CA VAL A 94 12.68 -14.84 3.83
C VAL A 94 13.61 -14.72 2.63
N PHE A 95 14.70 -15.48 2.58
CA PHE A 95 15.64 -15.45 1.44
C PHE A 95 15.06 -15.96 0.12
N THR A 96 14.01 -16.78 0.17
CA THR A 96 13.30 -17.29 -1.01
C THR A 96 12.29 -16.26 -1.52
N PHE A 97 11.59 -15.58 -0.60
CA PHE A 97 10.48 -14.69 -0.93
C PHE A 97 10.85 -13.20 -0.90
N PHE A 98 12.05 -12.84 -0.49
CA PHE A 98 12.57 -11.49 -0.67
C PHE A 98 13.18 -11.33 -2.06
N SER A 99 12.73 -10.31 -2.80
CA SER A 99 13.30 -9.94 -4.10
C SER A 99 13.48 -8.43 -4.19
N PRO A 100 14.63 -7.94 -4.69
CA PRO A 100 14.84 -6.51 -4.94
C PRO A 100 13.75 -5.90 -5.82
N VAL A 101 13.23 -6.65 -6.80
CA VAL A 101 12.18 -6.15 -7.71
C VAL A 101 10.87 -5.94 -6.94
N ALA A 102 10.40 -6.95 -6.20
CA ALA A 102 9.18 -6.85 -5.40
C ALA A 102 9.31 -5.73 -4.34
N PHE A 103 10.48 -5.60 -3.74
CA PHE A 103 10.77 -4.53 -2.80
C PHE A 103 10.71 -3.14 -3.43
N LEU A 104 11.23 -2.95 -4.65
CA LEU A 104 11.12 -1.68 -5.36
C LEU A 104 9.67 -1.36 -5.75
N SER A 105 8.88 -2.36 -6.18
CA SER A 105 7.45 -2.21 -6.44
C SER A 105 6.68 -1.79 -5.17
N LEU A 106 7.04 -2.36 -4.01
CA LEU A 106 6.52 -1.95 -2.70
C LEU A 106 6.84 -0.48 -2.38
N LEU A 107 8.08 -0.04 -2.59
CA LEU A 107 8.43 1.37 -2.36
C LEU A 107 7.71 2.30 -3.35
N GLY A 108 7.49 1.84 -4.59
CA GLY A 108 6.67 2.52 -5.57
C GLY A 108 5.22 2.67 -5.13
N SER A 109 4.62 1.61 -4.59
CA SER A 109 3.24 1.61 -4.11
C SER A 109 3.02 2.61 -2.97
N ILE A 110 3.94 2.67 -2.00
CA ILE A 110 3.87 3.62 -0.87
C ILE A 110 3.89 5.06 -1.39
N ARG A 111 4.82 5.38 -2.29
CA ARG A 111 4.92 6.72 -2.89
C ARG A 111 3.65 7.10 -3.63
N ARG A 112 3.13 6.19 -4.46
CA ARG A 112 1.89 6.39 -5.22
C ARG A 112 0.68 6.59 -4.30
N TYR A 113 0.59 5.82 -3.22
CA TYR A 113 -0.53 5.88 -2.28
C TYR A 113 -0.57 7.19 -1.49
N LEU A 114 0.59 7.72 -1.12
CA LEU A 114 0.71 9.01 -0.44
C LEU A 114 0.60 10.19 -1.39
N LYS A 115 0.97 10.01 -2.67
CA LYS A 115 0.98 11.09 -3.64
C LYS A 115 -0.42 11.70 -3.76
N PRO A 116 -0.53 13.03 -3.61
CA PRO A 116 -1.81 13.69 -3.75
C PRO A 116 -2.42 13.41 -5.10
N ARG A 117 -3.67 12.93 -5.09
CA ARG A 117 -4.45 12.87 -6.31
C ARG A 117 -4.77 14.30 -6.69
N ARG A 118 -4.34 14.72 -7.88
CA ARG A 118 -5.06 15.79 -8.54
C ARG A 118 -6.46 15.22 -8.76
N ARG A 119 -7.44 15.69 -7.98
CA ARG A 119 -8.82 15.67 -8.44
C ARG A 119 -8.77 16.38 -9.79
N GLU A 120 -8.91 15.62 -10.86
CA GLU A 120 -9.46 16.21 -12.07
C GLU A 120 -10.90 16.56 -11.72
N ASP A 121 -11.04 17.71 -11.04
CA ASP A 121 -12.31 18.40 -10.98
C ASP A 121 -12.74 18.56 -12.44
N SER A 122 -13.88 17.96 -12.73
CA SER A 122 -14.58 18.16 -13.98
C SER A 122 -14.87 19.66 -14.10
N GLY A 123 -14.10 20.38 -14.92
CA GLY A 123 -14.44 21.74 -15.35
C GLY A 123 -13.31 22.77 -15.30
N ALA A 124 -12.85 23.16 -16.50
CA ALA A 124 -12.06 24.35 -16.85
C ALA A 124 -10.59 24.33 -16.38
N ALA A 125 -9.57 24.50 -17.23
CA ALA A 125 -9.51 25.30 -18.44
C ALA A 125 -8.20 25.02 -19.21
N ALA A 126 -8.28 24.86 -20.54
CA ALA A 126 -7.35 25.49 -21.49
C ALA A 126 -7.76 25.21 -22.95
N SER A 127 -8.55 26.12 -23.55
CA SER A 127 -8.06 26.90 -24.71
C SER A 127 -9.19 27.64 -25.43
N SER A 128 -8.99 28.96 -25.53
CA SER A 128 -9.34 29.83 -26.67
C SER A 128 -10.71 30.52 -26.75
N GLN A 129 -10.61 31.85 -26.78
CA GLN A 129 -11.40 32.85 -27.52
C GLN A 129 -12.78 33.30 -27.01
N GLY A 130 -12.88 34.63 -26.78
CA GLY A 130 -14.04 35.38 -27.27
C GLY A 130 -14.80 36.25 -26.26
N ASN A 131 -14.35 37.50 -26.08
CA ASN A 131 -15.14 38.72 -25.89
C ASN A 131 -16.68 38.60 -25.70
N LYS A 132 -17.23 39.12 -24.58
CA LYS A 132 -18.11 40.32 -24.51
C LYS A 132 -18.76 40.55 -23.13
N LYS A 133 -18.66 41.80 -22.66
CA LYS A 133 -19.48 42.47 -21.61
C LYS A 133 -20.97 42.10 -21.68
N LYS A 134 -21.70 42.07 -20.54
CA LYS A 134 -22.69 43.11 -20.10
C LYS A 134 -23.61 42.66 -18.92
N ARG A 135 -23.52 43.40 -17.80
CA ARG A 135 -24.57 43.91 -16.87
C ARG A 135 -25.71 43.01 -16.31
N ARG A 136 -25.77 43.03 -14.95
CA ARG A 136 -26.87 43.51 -14.05
C ARG A 136 -27.98 42.57 -13.54
N ARG A 137 -28.16 42.70 -12.20
CA ARG A 137 -29.40 42.60 -11.36
C ARG A 137 -29.91 41.18 -11.12
N GLY A 138 -30.32 40.75 -9.92
CA GLY A 138 -30.54 41.38 -8.62
C GLY A 138 -31.34 40.41 -7.72
N GLY A 139 -31.43 40.71 -6.42
CA GLY A 139 -32.28 40.02 -5.42
C GLY A 139 -31.65 38.73 -4.88
N GLY A 140 -31.67 38.38 -3.60
CA GLY A 140 -32.32 38.86 -2.37
C GLY A 140 -32.15 37.69 -1.38
N SER A 141 -31.39 37.86 -0.31
CA SER A 141 -31.89 38.02 1.06
C SER A 141 -32.44 36.74 1.75
N ARG A 142 -31.63 36.25 2.72
CA ARG A 142 -31.97 35.80 4.11
C ARG A 142 -32.17 34.31 4.45
N LYS A 143 -31.28 33.88 5.36
CA LYS A 143 -31.49 33.25 6.69
C LYS A 143 -31.93 31.77 6.81
N ASN A 144 -31.02 30.93 7.32
CA ASN A 144 -31.09 30.17 8.60
C ASN A 144 -29.77 29.37 8.74
N ALA A 145 -28.87 29.57 9.71
CA ALA A 145 -28.93 29.45 11.17
C ALA A 145 -29.17 28.01 11.69
N ARG A 146 -28.05 27.32 11.95
CA ARG A 146 -27.73 26.36 13.05
C ARG A 146 -28.72 25.24 13.40
N ASN A 147 -28.27 23.99 13.29
CA ASN A 147 -27.98 23.16 14.47
C ASN A 147 -26.98 22.01 14.18
N PRO A 148 -26.20 21.55 15.18
CA PRO A 148 -25.29 20.41 15.07
C PRO A 148 -25.91 19.13 15.67
N GLY A 149 -25.82 18.03 14.95
CA GLY A 149 -25.95 16.65 15.44
C GLY A 149 -25.25 15.79 14.40
N ARG A 150 -24.06 15.24 14.66
CA ARG A 150 -23.83 13.99 15.42
C ARG A 150 -24.87 12.93 15.08
N GLU A 151 -24.76 12.40 13.89
CA GLU A 151 -25.05 11.00 13.62
C GLU A 151 -23.77 10.38 13.06
N ASP A 152 -23.29 9.36 13.77
CA ASP A 152 -22.32 8.39 13.29
C ASP A 152 -22.87 7.80 11.99
N GLY A 153 -22.32 8.26 10.87
CA GLY A 153 -22.48 7.66 9.56
C GLY A 153 -21.21 6.93 9.20
N ASP A 154 -21.07 5.72 9.72
CA ASP A 154 -20.19 4.69 9.18
C ASP A 154 -20.74 4.30 7.80
N GLU A 155 -20.37 5.05 6.77
CA GLU A 155 -20.63 4.73 5.36
C GLU A 155 -19.40 5.10 4.52
N THR A 156 -18.46 4.15 4.46
CA THR A 156 -17.89 3.67 3.19
C THR A 156 -17.56 4.73 2.13
N GLU A 157 -16.49 5.51 2.33
CA GLU A 157 -15.74 6.02 1.16
C GLU A 157 -14.94 4.85 0.56
N GLU A 158 -15.58 4.15 -0.36
CA GLU A 158 -15.00 3.17 -1.28
C GLU A 158 -13.98 3.87 -2.21
N GLY A 159 -12.86 4.35 -1.66
CA GLY A 159 -11.84 5.08 -2.41
C GLY A 159 -11.01 6.10 -1.61
N GLY A 160 -11.34 6.33 -0.33
CA GLY A 160 -10.64 7.27 0.54
C GLY A 160 -9.22 6.84 0.93
N PHE A 161 -8.38 7.81 1.30
CA PHE A 161 -7.04 7.58 1.86
C PHE A 161 -7.14 7.01 3.28
N ASP A 162 -6.58 5.83 3.51
CA ASP A 162 -6.55 5.17 4.81
C ASP A 162 -5.18 5.34 5.48
N ALA A 163 -5.11 6.29 6.42
CA ALA A 163 -3.92 6.53 7.23
C ALA A 163 -3.45 5.30 8.01
N LYS A 164 -4.37 4.47 8.51
CA LYS A 164 -4.01 3.30 9.33
C LYS A 164 -3.24 2.28 8.49
N LEU A 165 -3.63 2.11 7.24
CA LEU A 165 -2.98 1.21 6.30
C LEU A 165 -1.53 1.65 6.03
N VAL A 166 -1.28 2.95 5.84
CA VAL A 166 0.09 3.48 5.69
C VAL A 166 0.94 3.17 6.92
N PHE A 167 0.46 3.51 8.11
CA PHE A 167 1.21 3.26 9.34
C PHE A 167 1.54 1.78 9.51
N ARG A 168 0.57 0.90 9.22
CA ARG A 168 0.76 -0.55 9.33
C ARG A 168 1.81 -1.07 8.33
N VAL A 169 1.80 -0.57 7.10
CA VAL A 169 2.82 -0.93 6.10
C VAL A 169 4.20 -0.44 6.51
N LEU A 170 4.33 0.79 7.02
CA LEU A 170 5.62 1.32 7.48
C LEU A 170 6.16 0.58 8.70
N GLU A 171 5.30 0.19 9.63
CA GLU A 171 5.67 -0.61 10.79
C GLU A 171 6.22 -1.97 10.36
N ARG A 172 5.49 -2.67 9.49
CA ARG A 172 5.95 -3.96 8.94
C ARG A 172 7.21 -3.83 8.10
N LEU A 173 7.35 -2.76 7.31
CA LEU A 173 8.57 -2.47 6.57
C LEU A 173 9.76 -2.34 7.52
N GLY A 174 9.62 -1.56 8.60
CA GLY A 174 10.64 -1.45 9.64
C GLY A 174 11.04 -2.80 10.24
N SER A 175 10.06 -3.66 10.53
CA SER A 175 10.32 -5.01 11.04
C SER A 175 11.03 -5.91 10.03
N VAL A 176 10.61 -5.91 8.75
CA VAL A 176 11.23 -6.74 7.69
C VAL A 176 12.70 -6.37 7.47
N LEU A 177 13.04 -5.09 7.59
CA LEU A 177 14.42 -4.61 7.47
C LEU A 177 15.34 -5.12 8.59
N GLY A 178 14.78 -5.62 9.71
CA GLY A 178 15.54 -6.34 10.72
C GLY A 178 15.94 -7.77 10.31
N PHE A 179 15.25 -8.35 9.32
CA PHE A 179 15.50 -9.70 8.81
C PHE A 179 16.23 -9.70 7.46
N VAL A 180 16.16 -8.60 6.70
CA VAL A 180 16.74 -8.48 5.36
C VAL A 180 17.90 -7.49 5.36
N HIS A 181 19.07 -7.97 4.98
CA HIS A 181 20.26 -7.13 4.80
C HIS A 181 20.24 -6.49 3.40
N LEU A 182 19.93 -5.19 3.34
CA LEU A 182 19.89 -4.41 2.10
C LEU A 182 21.27 -3.95 1.61
N ASP A 183 22.33 -4.14 2.39
CA ASP A 183 23.75 -3.92 2.00
C ASP A 183 24.12 -4.67 0.72
N ARG A 184 23.54 -5.85 0.50
CA ARG A 184 23.71 -6.66 -0.70
C ARG A 184 22.97 -6.11 -1.94
N PHE A 185 22.07 -5.15 -1.74
CA PHE A 185 21.20 -4.58 -2.77
C PHE A 185 21.27 -3.04 -2.72
N PRO A 186 22.37 -2.42 -3.19
CA PRO A 186 22.60 -0.98 -3.01
C PRO A 186 21.51 -0.11 -3.66
N ASP A 187 20.92 -0.55 -4.78
CA ASP A 187 19.82 0.16 -5.43
C ASP A 187 18.52 0.12 -4.60
N SER A 188 18.24 -1.02 -3.94
CA SER A 188 17.11 -1.16 -3.02
C SER A 188 17.31 -0.31 -1.77
N LEU A 189 18.51 -0.31 -1.20
CA LEU A 189 18.89 0.55 -0.07
C LEU A 189 18.70 2.03 -0.42
N LYS A 190 19.28 2.48 -1.53
CA LYS A 190 19.15 3.85 -2.02
C LYS A 190 17.68 4.25 -2.22
N SER A 191 16.91 3.38 -2.85
CA SER A 191 15.48 3.61 -3.11
C SER A 191 14.66 3.67 -1.82
N LEU A 192 15.01 2.85 -0.81
CA LEU A 192 14.38 2.90 0.50
C LEU A 192 14.66 4.24 1.19
N VAL A 193 15.93 4.63 1.27
CA VAL A 193 16.32 5.91 1.91
C VAL A 193 15.61 7.07 1.23
N GLN A 194 15.61 7.11 -0.10
CA GLN A 194 14.90 8.13 -0.86
C GLN A 194 13.40 8.11 -0.54
N THR A 195 12.76 6.95 -0.64
CA THR A 195 11.30 6.82 -0.42
C THR A 195 10.93 7.27 0.99
N VAL A 196 11.63 6.78 2.02
CA VAL A 196 11.34 7.11 3.42
C VAL A 196 11.58 8.59 3.72
N SER A 197 12.57 9.21 3.08
CA SER A 197 12.78 10.66 3.18
C SER A 197 11.70 11.50 2.48
N GLU A 198 11.08 10.96 1.42
CA GLU A 198 10.00 11.61 0.67
C GLU A 198 8.64 11.47 1.38
N ILE A 199 8.41 10.39 2.15
CA ILE A 199 7.13 10.11 2.81
C ILE A 199 6.56 11.31 3.58
N PRO A 200 7.30 11.98 4.48
CA PRO A 200 6.77 13.13 5.21
C PRO A 200 6.34 14.28 4.30
N LEU A 201 7.06 14.49 3.18
CA LEU A 201 6.75 15.54 2.21
C LEU A 201 5.50 15.20 1.40
N LEU A 202 5.37 13.94 0.95
CA LEU A 202 4.18 13.46 0.25
C LEU A 202 2.95 13.44 1.16
N ALA A 203 3.17 13.19 2.44
CA ALA A 203 2.11 13.17 3.44
C ALA A 203 1.52 14.55 3.74
N LEU A 204 2.24 15.67 3.48
CA LEU A 204 1.86 17.06 3.85
C LEU A 204 0.40 17.43 3.54
N GLU A 205 -0.11 16.95 2.41
CA GLU A 205 -1.46 17.25 1.95
C GLU A 205 -2.54 16.45 2.71
N HIS A 206 -2.16 15.38 3.41
CA HIS A 206 -3.02 14.56 4.29
C HIS A 206 -2.92 14.98 5.76
N SER A 207 -2.53 16.24 6.01
CA SER A 207 -2.22 16.74 7.35
C SER A 207 -3.37 16.73 8.36
N GLY A 208 -4.61 16.69 7.88
CA GLY A 208 -5.78 16.54 8.74
C GLY A 208 -6.06 15.10 9.19
N VAL A 209 -5.44 14.10 8.55
CA VAL A 209 -5.71 12.67 8.76
C VAL A 209 -4.49 11.94 9.32
N LEU A 210 -3.28 12.34 8.93
CA LEU A 210 -2.03 11.74 9.40
C LEU A 210 -1.48 12.47 10.63
N ASN A 211 -1.03 11.69 11.62
CA ASN A 211 -0.21 12.20 12.71
C ASN A 211 1.24 12.32 12.24
N TYR A 212 1.71 13.53 11.90
CA TYR A 212 3.08 13.75 11.41
C TYR A 212 4.15 13.41 12.41
N ASP A 213 3.96 13.70 13.70
CA ASP A 213 4.99 13.42 14.70
C ASP A 213 5.28 11.93 14.74
N ARG A 214 4.21 11.12 14.73
CA ARG A 214 4.33 9.66 14.63
C ARG A 214 4.93 9.21 13.30
N LEU A 215 4.55 9.83 12.18
CA LEU A 215 5.08 9.50 10.85
C LEU A 215 6.60 9.78 10.75
N MET A 216 7.01 10.96 11.22
CA MET A 216 8.42 11.37 11.29
C MET A 216 9.23 10.45 12.18
N GLU A 217 8.69 10.08 13.35
CA GLU A 217 9.33 9.12 14.24
C GLU A 217 9.53 7.76 13.56
N MET A 218 8.52 7.24 12.86
CA MET A 218 8.63 5.97 12.14
C MET A 218 9.64 6.04 11.00
N CYS A 219 9.61 7.10 10.20
CA CYS A 219 10.60 7.32 9.14
C CYS A 219 12.02 7.39 9.72
N GLY A 220 12.20 8.11 10.83
CA GLY A 220 13.47 8.21 11.56
C GLY A 220 13.95 6.87 12.09
N ARG A 221 13.07 6.04 12.64
CA ARG A 221 13.40 4.67 13.10
C ARG A 221 13.84 3.78 11.94
N ILE A 222 13.13 3.80 10.81
CA ILE A 222 13.49 3.00 9.63
C ILE A 222 14.87 3.42 9.10
N LEU A 223 15.07 4.73 8.88
CA LEU A 223 16.36 5.25 8.40
C LEU A 223 17.49 4.97 9.39
N GLY A 224 17.24 5.19 10.68
CA GLY A 224 18.22 4.93 11.74
C GLY A 224 18.60 3.45 11.81
N GLY A 225 17.64 2.54 11.68
CA GLY A 225 17.89 1.10 11.68
C GLY A 225 18.77 0.66 10.51
N VAL A 226 18.48 1.16 9.31
CA VAL A 226 19.18 0.81 8.08
C VAL A 226 20.58 1.43 8.00
N LEU A 227 20.75 2.69 8.43
CA LEU A 227 22.06 3.35 8.40
C LEU A 227 22.98 2.86 9.53
N SER A 228 22.42 2.40 10.65
CA SER A 228 23.23 1.82 11.73
C SER A 228 23.72 0.42 11.40
N SER A 229 23.02 -0.32 10.53
CA SER A 229 23.43 -1.65 10.09
C SER A 229 24.59 -1.61 9.08
N ASP A 230 24.84 -0.47 8.42
CA ASP A 230 26.00 -0.22 7.55
C ASP A 230 27.31 0.02 8.34
N SER A 231 27.23 0.09 9.68
CA SER A 231 28.36 0.36 10.59
C SER A 231 28.85 -0.88 11.37
N ARG A 232 28.38 -2.07 11.03
CA ARG A 232 28.81 -3.36 11.62
C ARG A 232 29.40 -4.28 10.55
#